data_AF-A0A3D2XLJ8-F1
#
_entry.id   AF-A0A3D2XLJ8-F1
#
_cell.length_a   1.000
_cell.length_b   1.000
_cell.length_c   1.000
_cell.angle_alpha   90.00
_cell.angle_beta   90.00
_cell.angle_gamma   90.00
#
_symmetry.space_group_name_H-M   'P 1'
#
loop_
_entity.id
_entity.type
_entity.pdbx_description
1 polymer ?
#
loop_
_entity_poly.entity_id
_entity_poly.type
_entity_poly.pdbx_seq_one_letter_code
_entity_poly.pdbx_strand_id
1 'polypeptide(L)'
;MIHFFGDAQNSVFAVQGPEALTKDTIAKLSWLFADQPKIDTIGIQGPFIGPRAAMVTPWSTNAVEITQNMGINGIIRIEKFKAVSEVSKGFDPMISEKFKALNQGIFDIQITPDPILEIEDIEAYNIQEGLSLSHEEIDYLEKVSDKIGRPLTDSEVFGFSQVNS
;
A
#
# COMPACT_ATOMS: atom_id res chain seq x y z
N MET A 1 -12.36 10.92 -2.52
CA MET A 1 -13.13 10.34 -3.64
C MET A 1 -12.17 9.78 -4.67
N ILE A 2 -12.55 8.72 -5.38
CA ILE A 2 -11.77 8.11 -6.45
C ILE A 2 -12.38 8.49 -7.81
N HIS A 3 -11.57 9.12 -8.65
CA HIS A 3 -11.91 9.50 -10.02
C HIS A 3 -11.24 8.55 -11.00
N PHE A 4 -11.99 8.06 -11.98
CA PHE A 4 -11.47 7.12 -12.97
C PHE A 4 -11.16 7.84 -14.28
N PHE A 5 -10.04 7.49 -14.91
CA PHE A 5 -9.63 7.93 -16.24
C PHE A 5 -9.21 6.73 -17.07
N GLY A 6 -9.31 6.81 -18.40
CA GLY A 6 -8.89 5.72 -19.29
C GLY A 6 -10.03 5.06 -20.05
N ASP A 7 -9.81 3.78 -20.34
CA ASP A 7 -10.75 2.91 -21.04
C ASP A 7 -11.03 1.68 -20.16
N ALA A 8 -12.30 1.52 -19.77
CA ALA A 8 -12.77 0.41 -18.95
C ALA A 8 -12.48 -0.98 -19.55
N GLN A 9 -12.24 -1.07 -20.86
CA GLN A 9 -11.91 -2.32 -21.56
C GLN A 9 -10.40 -2.57 -21.72
N ASN A 10 -9.55 -1.63 -21.33
CA ASN A 10 -8.10 -1.75 -21.50
C ASN A 10 -7.31 -1.36 -20.25
N SER A 11 -7.29 -0.07 -19.92
CA SER A 11 -6.51 0.46 -18.80
C SER A 11 -7.29 1.58 -18.12
N VAL A 12 -7.41 1.48 -16.80
CA VAL A 12 -8.06 2.47 -15.95
C VAL A 12 -7.05 3.04 -14.99
N PHE A 13 -6.95 4.35 -14.92
CA PHE A 13 -6.26 5.08 -13.86
C PHE A 13 -7.27 5.46 -12.79
N ALA A 14 -7.01 5.05 -11.55
CA ALA A 14 -7.82 5.46 -10.40
C ALA A 14 -7.07 6.52 -9.60
N VAL A 15 -7.68 7.69 -9.48
CA VAL A 15 -7.08 8.88 -8.87
C VAL A 15 -7.84 9.22 -7.59
N GLN A 16 -7.23 8.97 -6.44
CA GLN A 16 -7.77 9.32 -5.13
C GLN A 16 -7.43 10.77 -4.80
N GLY A 17 -8.45 11.56 -4.47
CA GLY A 17 -8.26 12.96 -4.13
C GLY A 17 -9.55 13.64 -3.65
N PRO A 18 -9.70 14.96 -3.90
CA PRO A 18 -10.85 15.75 -3.48
C PRO A 18 -12.18 15.19 -4.01
N GLU A 19 -13.28 15.55 -3.36
CA GLU A 19 -14.63 15.11 -3.77
C GLU A 19 -14.95 15.51 -5.22
N ALA A 20 -14.58 16.72 -5.63
CA ALA A 20 -14.75 17.19 -6.99
C ALA A 20 -13.44 17.70 -7.58
N LEU A 21 -13.23 17.42 -8.88
CA LEU A 21 -12.11 17.96 -9.66
C LEU A 21 -12.62 19.13 -10.53
N THR A 22 -11.81 20.18 -10.64
CA THR A 22 -12.12 21.30 -11.54
C THR A 22 -11.93 20.88 -13.01
N LYS A 23 -12.54 21.62 -13.95
CA LYS A 23 -12.36 21.36 -15.38
C LYS A 23 -10.89 21.47 -15.82
N ASP A 24 -10.14 22.42 -15.26
CA ASP A 24 -8.70 22.57 -15.50
C ASP A 24 -7.92 21.35 -14.99
N THR A 25 -8.23 20.89 -13.78
CA THR A 25 -7.61 19.69 -13.19
C THR A 25 -7.89 18.45 -14.05
N ILE A 26 -9.13 18.26 -14.48
CA ILE A 26 -9.51 17.13 -15.35
C ILE A 26 -8.74 17.19 -16.67
N ALA A 27 -8.64 18.37 -17.29
CA ALA A 27 -7.89 18.53 -18.55
C ALA A 27 -6.40 18.18 -18.38
N LYS A 28 -5.76 18.66 -17.30
CA LYS A 28 -4.34 18.34 -17.01
C LYS A 28 -4.12 16.86 -16.71
N LEU A 29 -5.02 16.22 -15.95
CA LEU A 29 -4.95 14.80 -15.66
C LEU A 29 -5.16 13.96 -16.92
N SER A 30 -6.13 14.31 -17.75
CA SER A 30 -6.33 13.65 -19.05
C SER A 30 -5.07 13.74 -19.92
N TRP A 31 -4.44 14.91 -20.00
CA TRP A 31 -3.18 15.08 -20.72
C TRP A 31 -2.06 14.20 -20.14
N LEU A 32 -1.90 14.18 -18.81
CA LEU A 32 -0.92 13.33 -18.12
C LEU A 32 -1.11 11.84 -18.40
N PHE A 33 -2.36 11.41 -18.58
CA PHE A 33 -2.70 10.03 -18.90
C PHE A 33 -2.70 9.74 -20.40
N ALA A 34 -2.04 10.56 -21.23
CA ALA A 34 -1.99 10.45 -22.68
C ALA A 34 -3.38 10.61 -23.34
N ASP A 35 -4.01 11.75 -23.06
CA ASP A 35 -5.33 12.17 -23.55
C ASP A 35 -6.47 11.21 -23.22
N GLN A 36 -6.32 10.43 -22.15
CA GLN A 36 -7.33 9.51 -21.70
C GLN A 36 -8.49 10.26 -21.00
N PRO A 37 -9.75 9.96 -21.37
CA PRO A 37 -10.89 10.69 -20.86
C PRO A 37 -11.16 10.32 -19.40
N LYS A 38 -11.80 11.24 -18.67
CA LYS A 38 -12.43 10.91 -17.39
C LYS A 38 -13.63 9.99 -17.66
N ILE A 39 -13.76 8.95 -16.85
CA ILE A 39 -14.91 8.04 -16.85
C ILE A 39 -15.88 8.56 -15.80
N ASP A 40 -17.06 9.01 -16.24
CA ASP A 40 -18.09 9.60 -15.37
C ASP A 40 -18.92 8.53 -14.64
N THR A 41 -18.25 7.71 -13.84
CA THR A 41 -18.87 6.70 -12.97
C THR A 41 -18.22 6.67 -11.59
N ILE A 42 -18.97 6.23 -10.59
CA ILE A 42 -18.45 6.01 -9.22
C ILE A 42 -17.78 4.64 -9.06
N GLY A 43 -17.88 3.79 -10.07
CA GLY A 43 -17.27 2.48 -10.12
C GLY A 43 -17.37 1.87 -11.52
N ILE A 44 -16.52 0.89 -11.77
CA ILE A 44 -16.39 0.20 -13.05
C ILE A 44 -16.46 -1.30 -12.78
N GLN A 45 -17.44 -1.95 -13.39
CA GLN A 45 -17.59 -3.41 -13.30
C GLN A 45 -16.66 -4.08 -14.30
N GLY A 46 -16.07 -5.20 -13.88
CA GLY A 46 -15.25 -6.02 -14.76
C GLY A 46 -14.04 -6.59 -14.03
N PRO A 47 -13.47 -7.69 -14.54
CA PRO A 47 -12.24 -8.22 -14.00
C PRO A 47 -11.06 -7.29 -14.35
N PHE A 48 -10.44 -6.73 -13.32
CA PHE A 48 -9.22 -5.93 -13.42
C PHE A 48 -8.08 -6.62 -12.68
N ILE A 49 -6.85 -6.32 -13.12
CA ILE A 49 -5.63 -6.64 -12.40
C ILE A 49 -4.95 -5.32 -12.06
N GLY A 50 -4.58 -5.15 -10.81
CA GLY A 50 -3.88 -3.98 -10.32
C GLY A 50 -3.02 -4.31 -9.10
N PRO A 51 -2.29 -3.32 -8.57
CA PRO A 51 -1.53 -3.50 -7.35
C PRO A 51 -2.45 -3.83 -6.17
N ARG A 52 -1.90 -4.55 -5.19
CA ARG A 52 -2.60 -4.84 -3.93
C ARG A 52 -2.97 -3.53 -3.23
N ALA A 53 -4.17 -3.44 -2.67
CA ALA A 53 -4.63 -2.22 -1.97
C ALA A 53 -3.63 -1.73 -0.89
N ALA A 54 -3.03 -2.66 -0.16
CA ALA A 54 -2.04 -2.41 0.90
C ALA A 54 -0.65 -1.93 0.40
N MET A 55 -0.37 -2.03 -0.90
CA MET A 55 0.93 -1.63 -1.47
C MET A 55 0.77 -0.35 -2.27
N VAL A 56 1.69 0.61 -2.13
CA VAL A 56 1.77 1.78 -3.02
C VAL A 56 2.87 1.52 -4.05
N THR A 57 2.54 1.56 -5.34
CA THR A 57 3.55 1.30 -6.36
C THR A 57 4.57 2.44 -6.47
N PRO A 58 5.83 2.16 -6.88
CA PRO A 58 6.78 3.23 -7.22
C PRO A 58 6.25 4.14 -8.32
N TRP A 59 5.48 3.58 -9.26
CA TRP A 59 4.79 4.35 -10.30
C TRP A 59 3.78 5.33 -9.70
N SER A 60 3.01 4.91 -8.69
CA SER A 60 2.05 5.76 -7.98
C SER A 60 2.72 6.97 -7.34
N THR A 61 3.85 6.74 -6.66
CA THR A 61 4.62 7.80 -6.00
C THR A 61 5.06 8.86 -7.01
N ASN A 62 5.65 8.44 -8.13
CA ASN A 62 6.07 9.35 -9.19
C ASN A 62 4.88 10.07 -9.84
N ALA A 63 3.77 9.36 -10.08
CA ALA A 63 2.58 9.95 -10.69
C ALA A 63 1.99 11.05 -9.80
N VAL A 64 1.89 10.81 -8.49
CA VAL A 64 1.43 11.81 -7.52
C VAL A 64 2.38 13.01 -7.49
N GLU A 65 3.69 12.79 -7.44
CA GLU A 65 4.68 13.88 -7.45
C GLU A 65 4.57 14.75 -8.72
N ILE A 66 4.41 14.12 -9.89
CA ILE A 66 4.20 14.84 -11.15
C ILE A 66 2.95 15.73 -11.08
N THR A 67 1.85 15.25 -10.49
CA THR A 67 0.64 16.08 -10.33
C THR A 67 0.90 17.31 -9.47
N GLN A 68 1.69 17.18 -8.39
CA GLN A 68 2.06 18.30 -7.53
C GLN A 68 2.93 19.32 -8.27
N ASN A 69 3.91 18.86 -9.05
CA ASN A 69 4.76 19.72 -9.88
C ASN A 69 3.98 20.48 -10.96
N MET A 70 2.83 19.93 -11.40
CA MET A 70 1.91 20.60 -12.33
C MET A 70 0.87 21.51 -11.65
N GLY A 71 1.00 21.74 -10.35
CA GLY A 71 0.08 22.57 -9.56
C GLY A 71 -1.26 21.91 -9.28
N ILE A 72 -1.37 20.57 -9.42
CA ILE A 72 -2.55 19.81 -9.05
C ILE A 72 -2.34 19.25 -7.64
N ASN A 73 -2.82 20.00 -6.65
CA ASN A 73 -2.69 19.64 -5.25
C ASN A 73 -3.86 18.77 -4.77
N GLY A 74 -3.64 18.03 -3.68
CA GLY A 74 -4.68 17.23 -3.01
C GLY A 74 -4.92 15.84 -3.60
N ILE A 75 -4.16 15.44 -4.64
CA ILE A 75 -4.12 14.03 -5.07
C ILE A 75 -3.34 13.23 -4.03
N ILE A 76 -3.97 12.18 -3.52
CA ILE A 76 -3.45 11.32 -2.46
C ILE A 76 -2.74 10.11 -3.07
N ARG A 77 -3.36 9.49 -4.09
CA ARG A 77 -2.87 8.26 -4.71
C ARG A 77 -3.35 8.14 -6.15
N ILE A 78 -2.49 7.64 -7.03
CA ILE A 78 -2.85 7.29 -8.41
C ILE A 78 -2.38 5.86 -8.68
N GLU A 79 -3.27 4.97 -9.11
CA GLU A 79 -2.85 3.63 -9.54
C GLU A 79 -3.43 3.28 -10.91
N LYS A 80 -2.75 2.35 -11.60
CA LYS A 80 -3.17 1.84 -12.89
C LYS A 80 -3.68 0.41 -12.76
N PHE A 81 -4.83 0.16 -13.36
CA PHE A 81 -5.50 -1.13 -13.43
C PHE A 81 -5.64 -1.54 -14.89
N LYS A 82 -5.42 -2.82 -15.17
CA LYS A 82 -5.58 -3.41 -16.50
C LYS A 82 -6.86 -4.24 -16.54
N ALA A 83 -7.73 -3.95 -17.48
CA ALA A 83 -8.87 -4.81 -17.78
C ALA A 83 -8.36 -6.13 -18.36
N VAL A 84 -8.93 -7.25 -17.90
CA VAL A 84 -8.54 -8.56 -18.39
C VAL A 84 -9.77 -9.36 -18.80
N SER A 85 -9.59 -10.40 -19.62
CA SER A 85 -10.65 -11.39 -19.80
C SER A 85 -10.65 -12.37 -18.62
N GLU A 86 -11.79 -13.00 -18.33
CA GLU A 86 -11.90 -14.04 -17.29
C GLU A 86 -10.91 -15.20 -17.51
N VAL A 87 -10.52 -15.41 -18.78
CA VAL A 87 -9.60 -16.47 -19.23
C VAL A 87 -8.13 -16.02 -19.21
N SER A 88 -7.84 -14.78 -18.78
CA SER A 88 -6.47 -14.25 -18.79
C SER A 88 -5.54 -15.07 -17.89
N LYS A 89 -4.39 -15.46 -18.47
CA LYS A 89 -3.36 -16.21 -17.79
C LYS A 89 -2.35 -15.25 -17.14
N GLY A 90 -2.26 -15.34 -15.81
CA GLY A 90 -1.13 -14.87 -15.03
C GLY A 90 -1.12 -13.38 -14.70
N PHE A 91 -1.03 -13.10 -13.40
CA PHE A 91 -0.46 -11.89 -12.84
C PHE A 91 0.55 -12.33 -11.78
N ASP A 92 1.45 -11.44 -11.37
CA ASP A 92 2.34 -11.73 -10.26
C ASP A 92 1.53 -11.65 -8.95
N PRO A 93 1.29 -12.78 -8.26
CA PRO A 93 0.50 -12.80 -7.04
C PRO A 93 1.19 -12.07 -5.89
N MET A 94 2.50 -11.82 -5.94
CA MET A 94 3.22 -11.13 -4.88
C MET A 94 2.93 -9.63 -4.87
N ILE A 95 2.71 -9.02 -6.04
CA ILE A 95 2.60 -7.55 -6.19
C ILE A 95 1.26 -7.07 -6.73
N SER A 96 0.42 -7.97 -7.24
CA SER A 96 -0.86 -7.62 -7.85
C SER A 96 -1.98 -8.51 -7.33
N GLU A 97 -3.22 -8.07 -7.52
CA GLU A 97 -4.42 -8.82 -7.21
C GLU A 97 -5.51 -8.64 -8.27
N LYS A 98 -6.51 -9.53 -8.25
CA LYS A 98 -7.68 -9.48 -9.15
C LYS A 98 -8.82 -8.74 -8.47
N PHE A 99 -9.37 -7.76 -9.15
CA PHE A 99 -10.54 -7.00 -8.74
C PHE A 99 -11.72 -7.39 -9.62
N LYS A 100 -12.88 -7.65 -9.01
CA LYS A 100 -14.15 -7.86 -9.75
C LYS A 100 -14.78 -6.56 -10.24
N ALA A 101 -14.41 -5.46 -9.60
CA ALA A 101 -14.83 -4.11 -9.92
C ALA A 101 -13.84 -3.12 -9.31
N LEU A 102 -13.76 -1.93 -9.91
CA LEU A 102 -13.11 -0.77 -9.31
C LEU A 102 -14.20 0.11 -8.70
N ASN A 103 -14.11 0.41 -7.41
CA ASN A 103 -15.10 1.17 -6.66
C ASN A 103 -14.42 2.25 -5.80
N GLN A 104 -15.18 2.96 -4.97
CA GLN A 104 -14.66 4.06 -4.16
C GLN A 104 -13.77 3.63 -2.98
N GLY A 105 -13.72 2.34 -2.66
CA GLY A 105 -12.93 1.78 -1.55
C GLY A 105 -11.76 0.89 -2.00
N ILE A 106 -11.34 0.94 -3.27
CA ILE A 106 -10.23 0.11 -3.79
C ILE A 106 -8.87 0.40 -3.14
N PHE A 107 -8.76 1.52 -2.41
CA PHE A 107 -7.56 1.88 -1.63
C PHE A 107 -7.80 1.86 -0.12
N ASP A 108 -9.00 1.44 0.33
CA ASP A 108 -9.33 1.42 1.74
C ASP A 108 -8.62 0.24 2.40
N ILE A 109 -7.81 0.54 3.41
CA ILE A 109 -7.14 -0.45 4.24
C ILE A 109 -7.78 -0.34 5.63
N GLN A 110 -8.62 -1.32 5.96
CA GLN A 110 -9.29 -1.39 7.26
C GLN A 110 -8.37 -2.07 8.28
N ILE A 111 -7.30 -1.38 8.67
CA ILE A 111 -6.35 -1.83 9.69
C ILE A 111 -6.26 -0.76 10.78
N THR A 112 -6.36 -1.21 12.02
CA THR A 112 -6.05 -0.40 13.20
C THR A 112 -4.58 -0.59 13.56
N PRO A 113 -3.83 0.47 13.90
CA PRO A 113 -2.48 0.32 14.41
C PRO A 113 -2.46 -0.60 15.63
N ASP A 114 -1.61 -1.63 15.59
CA ASP A 114 -1.44 -2.52 16.72
C ASP A 114 -0.75 -1.78 17.88
N PRO A 115 -1.13 -2.08 19.14
CA PRO A 115 -0.44 -1.51 20.30
C PRO A 115 0.97 -2.07 20.41
N ILE A 116 1.85 -1.32 21.08
CA ILE A 116 3.20 -1.80 21.43
C ILE A 116 3.06 -3.03 22.34
N LEU A 117 3.76 -4.10 22.00
CA LEU A 117 3.82 -5.30 22.82
C LEU A 117 5.02 -5.25 23.78
N GLU A 118 4.76 -5.50 25.06
CA GLU A 118 5.80 -5.73 26.07
C GLU A 118 6.14 -7.23 26.10
N ILE A 119 7.40 -7.57 25.88
CA ILE A 119 7.88 -8.94 25.71
C ILE A 119 8.43 -9.46 27.04
N GLU A 120 7.65 -10.34 27.68
CA GLU A 120 8.03 -11.02 28.92
C GLU A 120 8.85 -12.30 28.69
N ASP A 121 8.75 -12.90 27.50
CA ASP A 121 9.46 -14.12 27.12
C ASP A 121 10.12 -13.92 25.74
N ILE A 122 11.42 -13.61 25.75
CA ILE A 122 12.17 -13.29 24.54
C ILE A 122 12.38 -14.56 23.69
N GLU A 123 12.48 -15.75 24.29
CA GLU A 123 12.66 -17.01 23.56
C GLU A 123 11.38 -17.36 22.77
N ALA A 124 10.21 -17.25 23.42
CA ALA A 124 8.93 -17.47 22.74
C ALA A 124 8.71 -16.46 21.61
N TYR A 125 9.02 -15.18 21.85
CA TYR A 125 8.89 -14.12 20.85
C TYR A 125 9.85 -14.32 19.67
N ASN A 126 11.09 -14.75 19.92
CA ASN A 126 12.07 -15.09 18.89
C ASN A 126 11.55 -16.16 17.91
N ILE A 127 10.89 -17.20 18.43
CA ILE A 127 10.30 -18.27 17.62
C ILE A 127 9.07 -17.76 16.85
N GLN A 128 8.20 -17.00 17.52
CA GLN A 128 6.96 -16.48 16.93
C GLN A 128 7.24 -15.57 15.73
N GLU A 129 8.15 -14.62 15.88
CA GLU A 129 8.45 -13.61 14.85
C GLU A 129 9.63 -14.00 13.94
N GLY A 130 10.26 -15.15 14.20
CA GLY A 130 11.36 -15.66 13.38
C GLY A 130 12.62 -14.80 13.43
N LEU A 131 12.95 -14.25 14.60
CA LEU A 131 14.05 -13.27 14.75
C LEU A 131 15.44 -13.89 14.59
N SER A 132 15.54 -15.23 14.66
CA SER A 132 16.78 -15.99 14.50
C SER A 132 17.89 -15.62 15.49
N LEU A 133 17.51 -15.19 16.70
CA LEU A 133 18.46 -14.90 17.77
C LEU A 133 19.14 -16.18 18.28
N SER A 134 20.45 -16.10 18.51
CA SER A 134 21.22 -17.10 19.22
C SER A 134 20.86 -17.13 20.71
N HIS A 135 21.27 -18.20 21.40
CA HIS A 135 21.01 -18.33 22.83
C HIS A 135 21.73 -17.23 23.63
N GLU A 136 22.96 -16.87 23.22
CA GLU A 136 23.73 -15.80 23.84
C GLU A 136 23.08 -14.41 23.67
N GLU A 137 22.42 -14.17 22.54
CA GLU A 137 21.70 -12.92 22.28
C GLU A 137 20.40 -12.82 23.08
N ILE A 138 19.67 -13.93 23.22
CA ILE A 138 18.50 -14.00 24.10
C ILE A 138 18.94 -13.68 25.53
N ASP A 139 19.97 -14.37 26.03
CA ASP A 139 20.53 -14.13 27.37
C ASP A 139 21.00 -12.69 27.58
N TYR A 140 21.52 -12.05 26.53
CA TYR A 140 21.92 -10.65 26.58
C TYR A 140 20.71 -9.72 26.74
N LEU A 141 19.65 -9.94 25.95
CA LEU A 141 18.43 -9.13 25.99
C LEU A 141 17.68 -9.26 27.33
N GLU A 142 17.61 -10.48 27.88
CA GLU A 142 17.04 -10.72 29.22
C GLU A 142 17.78 -9.90 30.29
N LYS A 143 19.12 -9.91 30.26
CA LYS A 143 19.94 -9.09 31.19
C LYS A 143 19.73 -7.59 30.99
N VAL A 144 19.45 -7.13 29.77
CA VAL A 144 19.14 -5.73 29.50
C VAL A 144 17.78 -5.38 30.12
N SER A 145 16.76 -6.20 29.89
CA SER A 145 15.42 -6.09 30.49
C SER A 145 15.50 -5.95 32.01
N ASP A 146 16.23 -6.87 32.66
CA ASP A 146 16.47 -6.86 34.11
C ASP A 146 17.14 -5.57 34.58
N LYS A 147 18.14 -5.09 33.85
CA LYS A 147 18.91 -3.90 34.21
C LYS A 147 18.09 -2.62 34.11
N ILE A 148 17.20 -2.51 33.11
CA ILE A 148 16.34 -1.34 32.94
C ILE A 148 15.07 -1.43 33.80
N GLY A 149 14.76 -2.61 34.36
CA GLY A 149 13.64 -2.83 35.27
C GLY A 149 12.28 -2.82 34.59
N ARG A 150 12.22 -3.15 33.29
CA ARG A 150 10.98 -3.33 32.53
C ARG A 150 11.20 -4.34 31.39
N PRO A 151 10.13 -5.01 30.91
CA PRO A 151 10.17 -5.77 29.67
C PRO A 151 10.65 -4.92 28.49
N LEU A 152 11.32 -5.57 27.53
CA LEU A 152 11.64 -4.96 26.24
C LEU A 152 10.40 -4.92 25.36
N THR A 153 10.31 -3.95 24.46
CA THR A 153 9.21 -3.91 23.49
C THR A 153 9.50 -4.78 22.28
N ASP A 154 8.46 -5.20 21.56
CA ASP A 154 8.54 -5.84 20.24
C ASP A 154 9.55 -5.16 19.31
N SER A 155 9.48 -3.84 19.22
CA SER A 155 10.30 -3.00 18.36
C SER A 155 11.77 -2.96 18.81
N GLU A 156 12.03 -3.02 20.13
CA GLU A 156 13.39 -3.07 20.67
C GLU A 156 14.05 -4.42 20.36
N VAL A 157 13.32 -5.52 20.55
CA VAL A 157 13.82 -6.88 20.30
C VAL A 157 13.98 -7.13 18.79
N PHE A 158 13.00 -6.73 17.98
CA PHE A 158 13.09 -6.82 16.52
C PHE A 158 14.22 -5.93 15.97
N GLY A 159 14.33 -4.69 16.47
CA GLY A 159 15.42 -3.78 16.08
C GLY A 159 16.79 -4.35 16.41
N PHE A 160 16.96 -4.98 17.57
CA PHE A 160 18.19 -5.67 17.94
C PHE A 160 18.52 -6.81 16.97
N SER A 161 17.54 -7.66 16.62
CA SER A 161 17.78 -8.80 15.72
C SER A 161 18.26 -8.36 14.33
N GLN A 162 17.69 -7.29 13.78
CA GLN A 162 18.09 -6.79 12.45
C GLN A 162 19.49 -6.17 12.42
N VAL A 163 19.98 -5.65 13.56
CA VAL A 163 21.33 -5.08 13.65
C VAL A 163 22.41 -6.16 13.76
N ASN A 164 22.06 -7.33 14.30
CA ASN A 164 23.00 -8.41 14.62
C ASN A 164 22.84 -9.65 13.72
N SER A 165 21.98 -9.59 12.71
CA SER A 165 21.73 -10.68 11.73
C SER A 165 22.94 -11.02 10.86
#